data_AF-A0A7G8BHR3-F1
#
_entry.id   AF-A0A7G8BHR3-F1
#
_cell.length_a   1.000
_cell.length_b   1.000
_cell.length_c   1.000
_cell.angle_alpha   90.00
_cell.angle_beta   90.00
_cell.angle_gamma   90.00
#
_symmetry.space_group_name_H-M   'P 1'
#
loop_
_entity.id
_entity.type
_entity.pdbx_description
1 polymer ?
#
loop_
_entity_poly.entity_id
_entity_poly.type
_entity_poly.pdbx_seq_one_letter_code
_entity_poly.pdbx_strand_id
1 'polypeptide(L)'
;MKVSLLDNALWAASFLGTFVLFTVLLLRKRWQQFPVFTTLIGYYVLENIVGYLVLRYDRPLYPKVYWITFALDFLLQVALIVEVARVVLRPTGTWVRDERTGFIIAGTLGALIAAGLTFAVHPSVPKSMDAWGIRAYLFTSLIFCELFLVAMFTAQKLGLVSRNHVMRLGQGLTAWALISAMVDVAHSYYGVTHLHDFNTLEHVRILAYIGAVAYWTISFWFAEPARRELPEEMQKYLVALHAKVQYDSTQVSSAQNLR
;
A
#
# COMPACT_ATOMS: atom_id res chain seq x y z
N MET A 1 27.20 -10.74 -15.03
CA MET A 1 26.79 -11.26 -13.72
C MET A 1 26.28 -12.68 -13.91
N LYS A 2 26.84 -13.66 -13.19
CA LYS A 2 26.25 -15.02 -13.15
C LYS A 2 25.05 -14.93 -12.22
N VAL A 3 23.85 -15.05 -12.77
CA VAL A 3 22.60 -15.05 -11.99
C VAL A 3 22.57 -16.34 -11.19
N SER A 4 22.40 -16.25 -9.87
CA SER A 4 22.32 -17.45 -9.03
C SER A 4 21.05 -18.25 -9.38
N LEU A 5 21.08 -19.57 -9.16
CA LEU A 5 19.87 -20.39 -9.28
C LEU A 5 18.77 -19.90 -8.34
N LEU A 6 19.16 -19.39 -7.16
CA LEU A 6 18.25 -18.80 -6.20
C LEU A 6 17.60 -17.51 -6.73
N ASP A 7 18.36 -16.64 -7.39
CA ASP A 7 17.82 -15.39 -7.96
C ASP A 7 16.78 -15.70 -9.05
N ASN A 8 17.06 -16.68 -9.91
CA ASN A 8 16.11 -17.14 -10.93
C ASN A 8 14.85 -17.75 -10.31
N ALA A 9 15.00 -18.54 -9.25
CA ALA A 9 13.87 -19.17 -8.55
C ALA A 9 12.98 -18.12 -7.86
N LEU A 10 13.58 -17.15 -7.17
CA LEU A 10 12.85 -16.06 -6.52
C LEU A 10 12.14 -15.17 -7.54
N TRP A 11 12.81 -14.83 -8.65
CA TRP A 11 12.21 -14.07 -9.72
C TRP A 11 10.99 -14.79 -10.32
N ALA A 12 11.14 -16.08 -10.67
CA ALA A 12 10.06 -16.88 -11.22
C ALA A 12 8.89 -17.03 -10.24
N ALA A 13 9.18 -17.27 -8.95
CA ALA A 13 8.16 -17.38 -7.90
C ALA A 13 7.39 -16.06 -7.72
N SER A 14 8.09 -14.93 -7.73
CA SER A 14 7.48 -13.59 -7.64
C SER A 14 6.56 -13.32 -8.83
N PHE A 15 7.04 -13.58 -10.06
CA PHE A 15 6.26 -13.40 -11.28
C PHE A 15 5.01 -14.30 -11.29
N LEU A 16 5.18 -15.60 -11.02
CA LEU A 16 4.08 -16.56 -10.99
C LEU A 16 3.06 -16.19 -9.91
N GLY A 17 3.50 -15.84 -8.71
CA GLY A 17 2.62 -15.41 -7.63
C GLY A 17 1.79 -14.18 -8.03
N THR A 18 2.43 -13.19 -8.63
CA THR A 18 1.78 -11.95 -9.08
C THR A 18 0.77 -12.24 -10.20
N PHE A 19 1.13 -13.11 -11.15
CA PHE A 19 0.22 -13.53 -12.21
C PHE A 19 -1.00 -14.31 -11.69
N VAL A 20 -0.79 -15.20 -10.72
CA VAL A 20 -1.87 -15.93 -10.05
C VAL A 20 -2.78 -14.94 -9.32
N LEU A 21 -2.23 -14.00 -8.54
CA LEU A 21 -3.00 -12.97 -7.86
C LEU A 21 -3.83 -12.14 -8.86
N PHE A 22 -3.23 -11.70 -9.96
CA PHE A 22 -3.93 -10.96 -11.01
C PHE A 22 -5.12 -11.74 -11.56
N THR A 23 -4.89 -13.02 -11.87
CA THR A 23 -5.93 -13.93 -12.37
C THR A 23 -7.06 -14.10 -11.35
N VAL A 24 -6.74 -14.25 -10.07
CA VAL A 24 -7.72 -14.34 -8.97
C VAL A 24 -8.57 -13.07 -8.88
N LEU A 25 -7.95 -11.89 -8.98
CA LEU A 25 -8.68 -10.60 -8.94
C LEU A 25 -9.67 -10.47 -10.11
N LEU A 26 -9.30 -10.93 -11.30
CA LEU A 26 -10.17 -10.93 -12.48
C LEU A 26 -11.31 -11.95 -12.34
N LEU A 27 -11.00 -13.21 -12.04
CA LEU A 27 -11.98 -14.30 -11.95
C LEU A 27 -13.00 -14.07 -10.83
N ARG A 28 -12.57 -13.53 -9.69
CA ARG A 28 -13.45 -13.22 -8.56
C ARG A 28 -14.11 -11.84 -8.66
N LYS A 29 -13.95 -11.14 -9.80
CA LYS A 29 -14.46 -9.77 -10.05
C LYS A 29 -14.07 -8.75 -8.98
N ARG A 30 -12.95 -8.98 -8.29
CA ARG A 30 -12.43 -8.08 -7.23
C ARG A 30 -11.93 -6.76 -7.80
N TRP A 31 -11.62 -6.73 -9.09
CA TRP A 31 -11.27 -5.52 -9.83
C TRP A 31 -12.35 -4.43 -9.79
N GLN A 32 -13.62 -4.78 -9.53
CA GLN A 32 -14.69 -3.79 -9.35
C GLN A 32 -14.61 -3.09 -7.99
N GLN A 33 -14.06 -3.78 -6.98
CA GLN A 33 -13.89 -3.26 -5.61
C GLN A 33 -12.54 -2.55 -5.46
N PHE A 34 -11.49 -3.09 -6.09
CA PHE A 34 -10.12 -2.61 -6.00
C PHE A 34 -9.52 -2.42 -7.41
N PRO A 35 -10.05 -1.49 -8.22
CA PRO A 35 -9.59 -1.28 -9.60
C PRO A 35 -8.13 -0.82 -9.68
N VAL A 36 -7.68 0.07 -8.80
CA VAL A 36 -6.31 0.58 -8.82
C VAL A 36 -5.34 -0.50 -8.38
N PHE A 37 -5.62 -1.22 -7.30
CA PHE A 37 -4.80 -2.36 -6.91
C PHE A 37 -4.69 -3.40 -8.02
N THR A 38 -5.81 -3.75 -8.67
CA THR A 38 -5.79 -4.71 -9.78
C THR A 38 -4.96 -4.19 -10.95
N THR A 39 -5.06 -2.89 -11.26
CA THR A 39 -4.26 -2.25 -12.31
C THR A 39 -2.77 -2.28 -11.97
N LEU A 40 -2.40 -2.03 -10.70
CA LEU A 40 -1.02 -2.12 -10.23
C LEU A 40 -0.46 -3.55 -10.35
N ILE A 41 -1.21 -4.56 -9.92
CA ILE A 41 -0.79 -5.96 -10.07
C ILE A 41 -0.65 -6.35 -11.54
N GLY A 42 -1.59 -5.94 -12.40
CA GLY A 42 -1.49 -6.15 -13.84
C GLY A 42 -0.29 -5.43 -14.47
N TYR A 43 -0.01 -4.22 -14.00
CA TYR A 43 1.17 -3.46 -14.38
C TYR A 43 2.47 -4.21 -14.02
N TYR A 44 2.59 -4.78 -12.81
CA TYR A 44 3.77 -5.58 -12.43
C TYR A 44 3.97 -6.83 -13.30
N VAL A 45 2.88 -7.48 -13.73
CA VAL A 45 2.96 -8.58 -14.69
C VAL A 45 3.52 -8.09 -16.03
N LEU A 46 2.99 -6.97 -16.55
CA LEU A 46 3.43 -6.39 -17.81
C LEU A 46 4.87 -5.89 -17.74
N GLU A 47 5.25 -5.21 -16.65
CA GLU A 47 6.61 -4.71 -16.42
C GLU A 47 7.63 -5.85 -16.45
N ASN A 48 7.33 -6.99 -15.82
CA ASN A 48 8.21 -8.16 -15.87
C ASN A 48 8.40 -8.71 -17.30
N ILE A 49 7.31 -8.79 -18.07
CA ILE A 49 7.35 -9.26 -19.47
C ILE A 49 8.15 -8.27 -20.32
N VAL A 50 7.82 -6.99 -20.25
CA VAL A 50 8.48 -5.92 -21.03
C VAL A 50 9.95 -5.83 -20.65
N GLY A 51 10.28 -5.83 -19.37
CA GLY A 51 11.66 -5.80 -18.88
C GLY A 51 12.48 -6.97 -19.40
N TYR A 52 11.92 -8.18 -19.39
CA TYR A 52 12.57 -9.37 -19.95
C TYR A 52 12.82 -9.22 -21.47
N LEU A 53 11.81 -8.77 -22.23
CA LEU A 53 11.92 -8.59 -23.67
C LEU A 53 12.96 -7.52 -24.04
N VAL A 54 12.94 -6.37 -23.38
CA VAL A 54 13.88 -5.27 -23.61
C VAL A 54 15.31 -5.71 -23.30
N LEU A 55 15.53 -6.40 -22.18
CA LEU A 55 16.85 -6.92 -21.82
C LEU A 55 17.38 -7.95 -22.84
N ARG A 56 16.47 -8.74 -23.43
CA ARG A 56 16.80 -9.79 -24.40
C ARG A 56 17.09 -9.23 -25.79
N TYR A 57 16.31 -8.26 -26.27
CA TYR A 57 16.31 -7.82 -27.66
C TYR A 57 16.91 -6.42 -27.89
N ASP A 58 16.80 -5.48 -26.94
CA ASP A 58 17.25 -4.09 -27.12
C ASP A 58 17.77 -3.45 -25.83
N ARG A 59 19.00 -3.81 -25.44
CA ARG A 59 19.66 -3.30 -24.23
C ARG A 59 19.79 -1.78 -24.13
N PRO A 60 20.09 -1.00 -25.18
CA PRO A 60 20.19 0.46 -25.06
C PRO A 60 18.82 1.14 -24.79
N LEU A 61 17.70 0.46 -25.05
CA LEU A 61 16.37 0.96 -24.70
C LEU A 61 16.04 0.80 -23.20
N TYR A 62 16.75 -0.09 -22.51
CA TYR A 62 16.51 -0.43 -21.10
C TYR A 62 16.45 0.79 -20.16
N PRO A 63 17.39 1.76 -20.19
CA PRO A 63 17.31 2.91 -19.28
C PRO A 63 16.06 3.77 -19.50
N LYS A 64 15.62 3.93 -20.76
CA LYS A 64 14.41 4.71 -21.07
C LYS A 64 13.16 4.02 -20.53
N VAL A 65 13.06 2.71 -20.76
CA VAL A 65 11.94 1.89 -20.27
C VAL A 65 11.93 1.92 -18.75
N TYR A 66 13.08 1.73 -18.11
CA TYR A 66 13.23 1.76 -16.65
C TYR A 66 12.71 3.06 -16.02
N TRP A 67 13.05 4.23 -16.58
CA TRP A 67 12.57 5.50 -16.02
C TRP A 67 11.07 5.72 -16.23
N ILE A 68 10.53 5.28 -17.37
CA ILE A 68 9.08 5.34 -17.64
C ILE A 68 8.34 4.41 -16.69
N THR A 69 8.81 3.18 -16.51
CA THR A 69 8.20 2.22 -15.61
C THR A 69 8.27 2.70 -14.17
N PHE A 70 9.42 3.23 -13.72
CA PHE A 70 9.55 3.83 -12.40
C PHE A 70 8.53 4.95 -12.14
N ALA A 71 8.33 5.86 -13.11
CA ALA A 71 7.35 6.93 -12.98
C ALA A 71 5.90 6.41 -12.94
N LEU A 72 5.57 5.42 -13.78
CA LEU A 72 4.25 4.80 -13.81
C LEU A 72 3.94 4.04 -12.52
N ASP A 73 4.91 3.28 -12.02
CA ASP A 73 4.83 2.58 -10.74
C ASP A 73 4.53 3.55 -9.60
N PHE A 74 5.31 4.63 -9.49
CA PHE A 74 5.09 5.67 -8.49
C PHE A 74 3.66 6.23 -8.55
N LEU A 75 3.17 6.57 -9.75
CA LEU A 75 1.81 7.10 -9.92
C LEU A 75 0.73 6.08 -9.52
N LEU A 76 0.91 4.81 -9.86
CA LEU A 76 -0.03 3.74 -9.49
C LEU A 76 -0.03 3.47 -7.99
N GLN A 77 1.14 3.54 -7.33
CA GLN A 77 1.25 3.39 -5.88
C GLN A 77 0.58 4.57 -5.14
N VAL A 78 0.77 5.81 -5.60
CA VAL A 78 0.03 6.98 -5.08
C VAL A 78 -1.48 6.80 -5.28
N ALA A 79 -1.90 6.35 -6.46
CA ALA A 79 -3.31 6.09 -6.74
C ALA A 79 -3.88 4.97 -5.84
N LEU A 80 -3.08 3.94 -5.54
CA LEU A 80 -3.47 2.85 -4.63
C LEU A 80 -3.66 3.36 -3.21
N ILE A 81 -2.80 4.25 -2.73
CA ILE A 81 -2.97 4.87 -1.41
C ILE A 81 -4.27 5.67 -1.36
N VAL A 82 -4.58 6.43 -2.42
CA VAL A 82 -5.84 7.16 -2.52
C VAL A 82 -7.04 6.21 -2.57
N GLU A 83 -6.93 5.07 -3.26
CA GLU A 83 -7.96 4.01 -3.25
C GLU A 83 -8.16 3.46 -1.83
N VAL A 84 -7.10 3.04 -1.15
CA VAL A 84 -7.16 2.53 0.23
C VAL A 84 -7.74 3.58 1.18
N ALA A 85 -7.25 4.82 1.12
CA ALA A 85 -7.74 5.92 1.94
C ALA A 85 -9.22 6.21 1.68
N ARG A 86 -9.67 6.20 0.42
CA ARG A 86 -11.10 6.37 0.09
C ARG A 86 -11.96 5.27 0.71
N VAL A 87 -11.51 4.02 0.67
CA VAL A 87 -12.29 2.91 1.22
C VAL A 87 -12.28 2.93 2.75
N VAL A 88 -11.16 3.31 3.37
CA VAL A 88 -11.01 3.41 4.83
C VAL A 88 -11.77 4.61 5.40
N LEU A 89 -11.65 5.79 4.80
CA LEU A 89 -12.17 7.06 5.33
C LEU A 89 -13.63 7.33 4.96
N ARG A 90 -14.24 6.47 4.13
CA ARG A 90 -15.62 6.62 3.64
C ARG A 90 -16.51 5.41 3.93
N PRO A 91 -16.53 4.84 5.16
CA PRO A 91 -17.32 3.64 5.45
C PRO A 91 -18.84 3.84 5.33
N THR A 92 -19.33 5.08 5.42
CA THR A 92 -20.75 5.47 5.35
C THR A 92 -21.12 6.27 4.10
N GLY A 93 -20.21 6.39 3.12
CA GLY A 93 -20.48 7.18 1.91
C GLY A 93 -20.18 8.68 2.03
N THR A 94 -19.79 9.19 3.20
CA THR A 94 -19.28 10.56 3.40
C THR A 94 -17.91 10.54 4.08
N TRP A 95 -17.03 11.47 3.72
CA TRP A 95 -15.73 11.61 4.37
C TRP A 95 -15.91 12.11 5.80
N VAL A 96 -15.28 11.45 6.76
CA VAL A 96 -15.15 11.99 8.12
C VAL A 96 -14.18 13.17 8.05
N ARG A 97 -14.70 14.40 8.22
CA ARG A 97 -13.96 15.67 8.01
C ARG A 97 -12.68 15.74 8.85
N ASP A 98 -12.72 15.28 10.09
CA ASP A 98 -11.58 15.34 11.01
C ASP A 98 -10.47 14.36 10.60
N GLU A 99 -10.84 13.14 10.19
CA GLU A 99 -9.88 12.12 9.75
C GLU A 99 -9.24 12.45 8.40
N ARG A 100 -9.95 13.14 7.49
CA ARG A 100 -9.37 13.64 6.23
C ARG A 100 -8.25 14.63 6.50
N THR A 101 -8.49 15.58 7.40
CA THR A 101 -7.51 16.61 7.76
C THR A 101 -6.30 15.96 8.44
N GLY A 102 -6.53 15.03 9.35
CA GLY A 102 -5.47 14.24 9.99
C GLY A 102 -4.61 13.46 8.97
N PHE A 103 -5.24 12.79 8.00
CA PHE A 103 -4.53 12.05 6.95
C PHE A 103 -3.67 12.96 6.07
N ILE A 104 -4.21 14.12 5.66
CA ILE A 104 -3.45 15.10 4.85
C ILE A 104 -2.28 15.65 5.66
N ILE A 105 -2.50 16.05 6.91
CA ILE A 105 -1.44 16.58 7.78
C ILE A 105 -0.35 15.54 7.97
N ALA A 106 -0.72 14.30 8.34
CA ALA A 106 0.24 13.21 8.51
C ALA A 106 1.03 12.97 7.23
N GLY A 107 0.35 12.78 6.09
CA GLY A 107 1.01 12.58 4.80
C GLY A 107 1.91 13.74 4.37
N THR A 108 1.55 14.99 4.64
CA THR A 108 2.43 16.14 4.37
C THR A 108 3.63 16.18 5.30
N LEU A 109 3.42 15.90 6.59
CA LEU A 109 4.47 15.98 7.59
C LEU A 109 5.54 14.93 7.31
N GLY A 110 5.17 13.67 7.08
CA GLY A 110 6.20 12.71 6.81
C GLY A 110 6.68 12.65 5.36
N ALA A 111 5.98 13.24 4.38
CA ALA A 111 6.61 13.61 3.11
C ALA A 111 7.78 14.59 3.32
N LEU A 112 7.64 15.57 4.22
CA LEU A 112 8.73 16.47 4.59
C LEU A 112 9.86 15.73 5.34
N ILE A 113 9.52 14.80 6.24
CA ILE A 113 10.51 13.97 6.94
C ILE A 113 11.28 13.08 5.96
N ALA A 114 10.58 12.38 5.06
CA ALA A 114 11.17 11.54 4.03
C ALA A 114 12.06 12.35 3.08
N ALA A 115 11.64 13.55 2.67
CA ALA A 115 12.49 14.47 1.92
C ALA A 115 13.75 14.82 2.73
N GLY A 116 13.61 15.24 3.99
CA GLY A 116 14.75 15.56 4.85
C GLY A 116 15.75 14.41 4.99
N LEU A 117 15.26 13.19 5.26
CA LEU A 117 16.09 11.98 5.35
C LEU A 117 16.81 11.67 4.04
N THR A 118 16.11 11.75 2.90
CA THR A 118 16.71 11.41 1.60
C THR A 118 17.76 12.43 1.15
N PHE A 119 17.58 13.71 1.47
CA PHE A 119 18.61 14.73 1.23
C PHE A 119 19.78 14.62 2.20
N ALA A 120 19.59 14.12 3.42
CA ALA A 120 20.67 13.86 4.36
C ALA A 120 21.59 12.71 3.90
N VAL A 121 21.08 11.77 3.10
CA VAL A 121 21.88 10.68 2.53
C VAL A 121 22.78 11.19 1.40
N HIS A 122 24.07 10.93 1.52
CA HIS A 122 25.11 11.26 0.55
C HIS A 122 25.60 9.97 -0.12
N PRO A 123 24.93 9.50 -1.20
CA PRO A 123 25.31 8.24 -1.83
C PRO A 123 26.69 8.38 -2.51
N SER A 124 27.59 7.45 -2.21
CA SER A 124 28.96 7.41 -2.76
C SER A 124 28.98 6.84 -4.18
N VAL A 125 28.29 7.48 -5.13
CA VAL A 125 28.17 6.99 -6.52
C VAL A 125 28.81 7.99 -7.50
N PRO A 126 29.63 7.53 -8.46
CA PRO A 126 30.40 8.43 -9.34
C PRO A 126 29.56 9.22 -10.35
N LYS A 127 28.29 8.86 -10.58
CA LYS A 127 27.39 9.57 -11.50
C LYS A 127 26.24 10.23 -10.74
N SER A 128 26.02 11.51 -11.02
CA SER A 128 24.98 12.31 -10.39
C SER A 128 23.56 11.79 -10.64
N MET A 129 23.31 11.16 -11.80
CA MET A 129 21.98 10.63 -12.15
C MET A 129 21.61 9.39 -11.33
N ASP A 130 22.58 8.52 -11.04
CA ASP A 130 22.37 7.33 -10.21
C ASP A 130 22.13 7.72 -8.75
N ALA A 131 22.80 8.77 -8.27
CA ALA A 131 22.56 9.34 -6.94
C ALA A 131 21.12 9.88 -6.79
N TRP A 132 20.58 10.54 -7.81
CA TRP A 132 19.17 10.96 -7.81
C TRP A 132 18.20 9.78 -7.84
N GLY A 133 18.52 8.71 -8.57
CA GLY A 133 17.73 7.47 -8.56
C GLY A 133 17.63 6.85 -7.17
N ILE A 134 18.75 6.74 -6.45
CA ILE A 134 18.78 6.22 -5.08
C ILE A 134 17.94 7.08 -4.13
N ARG A 135 18.08 8.40 -4.22
CA ARG A 135 17.30 9.34 -3.40
C ARG A 135 15.81 9.24 -3.69
N ALA A 136 15.43 9.16 -4.96
CA ALA A 136 14.04 9.00 -5.36
C ALA A 136 13.47 7.68 -4.81
N TYR A 137 14.20 6.56 -4.94
CA TYR A 137 13.74 5.26 -4.45
C TYR A 137 13.54 5.24 -2.92
N LEU A 138 14.51 5.78 -2.18
CA LEU A 138 14.42 5.90 -0.72
C LEU A 138 13.25 6.81 -0.31
N PHE A 139 13.05 7.92 -1.03
CA PHE A 139 11.94 8.84 -0.78
C PHE A 139 10.59 8.17 -0.99
N THR A 140 10.43 7.45 -2.11
CA THR A 140 9.19 6.75 -2.44
C THR A 140 8.87 5.68 -1.41
N SER A 141 9.85 4.86 -1.02
CA SER A 141 9.66 3.79 -0.03
C SER A 141 9.27 4.33 1.35
N LEU A 142 9.93 5.40 1.82
CA LEU A 142 9.59 6.04 3.11
C LEU A 142 8.17 6.63 3.10
N ILE A 143 7.81 7.37 2.06
CA ILE A 143 6.47 7.96 1.93
C ILE A 143 5.41 6.87 1.86
N PHE A 144 5.63 5.81 1.08
CA PHE A 144 4.65 4.75 0.96
C PHE A 144 4.49 3.96 2.26
N CYS A 145 5.59 3.64 2.94
CA CYS A 145 5.57 3.02 4.26
C CYS A 145 4.75 3.87 5.25
N GLU A 146 5.02 5.17 5.32
CA GLU A 146 4.29 6.07 6.20
C GLU A 146 2.81 6.16 5.85
N LEU A 147 2.47 6.41 4.58
CA LEU A 147 1.09 6.57 4.15
C LEU A 147 0.26 5.30 4.38
N PHE A 148 0.85 4.11 4.19
CA PHE A 148 0.19 2.85 4.52
C PHE A 148 0.01 2.67 6.03
N LEU A 149 1.02 3.03 6.85
CA LEU A 149 0.88 3.00 8.31
C LEU A 149 -0.23 3.92 8.78
N VAL A 150 -0.27 5.17 8.30
CA VAL A 150 -1.32 6.14 8.64
C VAL A 150 -2.68 5.60 8.24
N ALA A 151 -2.83 5.09 7.01
CA ALA A 151 -4.09 4.50 6.55
C ALA A 151 -4.53 3.32 7.43
N MET A 152 -3.58 2.46 7.83
CA MET A 152 -3.84 1.32 8.71
C MET A 152 -4.28 1.75 10.11
N PHE A 153 -3.59 2.71 10.72
CA PHE A 153 -3.96 3.25 12.03
C PHE A 153 -5.33 3.91 12.02
N THR A 154 -5.65 4.70 10.98
CA THR A 154 -6.98 5.29 10.84
C THR A 154 -8.05 4.22 10.64
N ALA A 155 -7.76 3.17 9.88
CA ALA A 155 -8.68 2.04 9.70
C ALA A 155 -8.99 1.33 11.03
N GLN A 156 -7.97 1.15 11.89
CA GLN A 156 -8.14 0.58 13.23
C GLN A 156 -8.95 1.50 14.15
N LYS A 157 -8.66 2.82 14.15
CA LYS A 157 -9.41 3.81 14.94
C LYS A 157 -10.89 3.87 14.57
N LEU A 158 -11.20 3.75 13.29
CA LEU A 158 -12.59 3.73 12.79
C LEU A 158 -13.31 2.40 13.07
N GLY A 159 -12.66 1.45 13.74
CA GLY A 159 -13.25 0.17 14.10
C GLY A 159 -13.61 -0.68 12.88
N LEU A 160 -12.96 -0.44 11.72
CA LEU A 160 -13.20 -1.24 10.53
C LEU A 160 -12.88 -2.70 10.85
N VAL A 161 -13.88 -3.56 10.68
CA VAL A 161 -13.78 -4.98 11.03
C VAL A 161 -12.59 -5.59 10.30
N SER A 162 -11.62 -6.11 11.05
CA SER A 162 -10.36 -6.69 10.56
C SER A 162 -10.53 -7.78 9.48
N ARG A 163 -11.75 -8.32 9.33
CA ARG A 163 -12.11 -9.34 8.35
C ARG A 163 -12.53 -8.82 6.96
N ASN A 164 -12.66 -7.51 6.78
CA ASN A 164 -12.98 -6.95 5.46
C ASN A 164 -11.76 -7.08 4.52
N HIS A 165 -12.00 -7.38 3.24
CA HIS A 165 -10.95 -7.48 2.21
C HIS A 165 -10.07 -6.24 2.12
N VAL A 166 -10.62 -5.07 2.43
CA VAL A 166 -9.89 -3.79 2.49
C VAL A 166 -8.82 -3.80 3.57
N MET A 167 -9.15 -4.32 4.76
CA MET A 167 -8.18 -4.40 5.86
C MET A 167 -7.09 -5.41 5.52
N ARG A 168 -7.44 -6.54 4.91
CA ARG A 168 -6.44 -7.52 4.46
C ARG A 168 -5.50 -6.90 3.42
N LEU A 169 -6.04 -6.17 2.44
CA LEU A 169 -5.24 -5.44 1.47
C LEU A 169 -4.25 -4.50 2.19
N GLY A 170 -4.76 -3.65 3.08
CA GLY A 170 -3.94 -2.70 3.85
C GLY A 170 -2.88 -3.36 4.73
N GLN A 171 -3.19 -4.48 5.38
CA GLN A 171 -2.25 -5.24 6.21
C GLN A 171 -1.07 -5.76 5.38
N GLY A 172 -1.35 -6.40 4.25
CA GLY A 172 -0.30 -6.88 3.36
C GLY A 172 0.57 -5.74 2.81
N LEU A 173 -0.04 -4.62 2.44
CA LEU A 173 0.68 -3.46 1.90
C LEU A 173 1.57 -2.82 2.94
N THR A 174 1.06 -2.65 4.16
CA THR A 174 1.80 -2.06 5.29
C THR A 174 2.98 -2.95 5.68
N ALA A 175 2.77 -4.26 5.78
CA ALA A 175 3.84 -5.20 6.13
C ALA A 175 4.96 -5.21 5.09
N TRP A 176 4.61 -5.27 3.80
CA TRP A 176 5.59 -5.22 2.72
C TRP A 176 6.32 -3.86 2.65
N ALA A 177 5.60 -2.74 2.78
CA ALA A 177 6.19 -1.41 2.74
C ALA A 177 7.16 -1.17 3.90
N LEU A 178 6.82 -1.67 5.09
CA LEU A 178 7.71 -1.58 6.27
C LEU A 178 9.02 -2.35 6.05
N ILE A 179 8.94 -3.59 5.57
CA ILE A 179 10.15 -4.39 5.27
C ILE A 179 10.96 -3.73 4.15
N SER A 180 10.29 -3.21 3.12
CA SER A 180 10.96 -2.53 2.01
C SER A 180 11.71 -1.29 2.47
N ALA A 181 11.08 -0.45 3.30
CA ALA A 181 11.70 0.73 3.89
C ALA A 181 12.88 0.37 4.81
N MET A 182 12.77 -0.69 5.61
CA MET A 182 13.88 -1.18 6.43
C MET A 182 15.07 -1.61 5.56
N VAL A 183 14.82 -2.31 4.45
CA VAL A 183 15.86 -2.70 3.50
C VAL A 183 16.51 -1.48 2.84
N ASP A 184 15.73 -0.46 2.46
CA ASP A 184 16.27 0.77 1.86
C ASP A 184 17.15 1.56 2.84
N VAL A 185 16.72 1.65 4.11
CA VAL A 185 17.52 2.28 5.16
C VAL A 185 18.82 1.49 5.39
N ALA A 186 18.75 0.16 5.42
CA ALA A 186 19.93 -0.68 5.55
C ALA A 186 20.89 -0.49 4.36
N HIS A 187 20.40 -0.48 3.13
CA HIS A 187 21.22 -0.19 1.94
C HIS A 187 21.85 1.19 1.98
N SER A 188 21.12 2.19 2.47
CA SER A 188 21.64 3.54 2.66
C SER A 188 22.76 3.60 3.71
N TYR A 189 22.77 2.70 4.70
CA TYR A 189 23.79 2.65 5.76
C TYR A 189 25.01 1.84 5.35
N TYR A 190 24.82 0.63 4.81
CA TYR A 190 25.92 -0.29 4.47
C TYR A 190 26.67 0.10 3.18
N GLY A 191 26.05 0.91 2.32
CA GLY A 191 26.63 1.32 1.04
C GLY A 191 26.92 0.13 0.09
N VAL A 192 27.50 0.42 -1.07
CA VAL A 192 27.83 -0.60 -2.10
C VAL A 192 29.03 -1.48 -1.68
N THR A 193 29.67 -1.17 -0.56
CA THR A 193 30.91 -1.80 -0.06
C THR A 193 30.71 -3.24 0.44
N HIS A 194 29.50 -3.64 0.82
CA HIS A 194 29.18 -5.00 1.27
C HIS A 194 28.16 -5.68 0.33
N LEU A 195 28.61 -6.07 -0.86
CA LEU A 195 27.77 -6.70 -1.89
C LEU A 195 27.04 -7.99 -1.43
N HIS A 196 27.61 -8.73 -0.47
CA HIS A 196 26.98 -9.93 0.07
C HIS A 196 25.76 -9.61 0.96
N ASP A 197 25.88 -8.60 1.82
CA ASP A 197 24.79 -8.13 2.67
C ASP A 197 23.70 -7.46 1.82
N PHE A 198 24.10 -6.75 0.76
CA PHE A 198 23.18 -6.14 -0.20
C PHE A 198 22.23 -7.17 -0.84
N ASN A 199 22.77 -8.26 -1.38
CA ASN A 199 21.97 -9.32 -2.01
C ASN A 199 21.07 -10.02 -0.99
N THR A 200 21.56 -10.27 0.21
CA THR A 200 20.78 -10.95 1.26
C THR A 200 19.56 -10.11 1.65
N LEU A 201 19.74 -8.79 1.79
CA LEU A 201 18.64 -7.86 2.08
C LEU A 201 17.61 -7.80 0.93
N GLU A 202 18.06 -7.86 -0.32
CA GLU A 202 17.17 -7.98 -1.49
C GLU A 202 16.39 -9.30 -1.48
N HIS A 203 17.01 -10.42 -1.12
CA HIS A 203 16.30 -11.69 -0.98
C HIS A 203 15.22 -11.61 0.10
N VAL A 204 15.49 -10.96 1.23
CA VAL A 204 14.50 -10.72 2.29
C VAL A 204 13.32 -9.89 1.77
N ARG A 205 13.59 -8.81 1.02
CA ARG A 205 12.56 -7.98 0.39
C ARG A 205 11.69 -8.79 -0.58
N ILE A 206 12.30 -9.59 -1.47
CA ILE A 206 11.59 -10.41 -2.44
C ILE A 206 10.73 -11.47 -1.73
N LEU A 207 11.28 -12.14 -0.70
CA LEU A 207 10.53 -13.12 0.07
C LEU A 207 9.34 -12.49 0.80
N ALA A 208 9.51 -11.29 1.36
CA ALA A 208 8.42 -10.54 1.98
C ALA A 208 7.32 -10.20 0.97
N TYR A 209 7.70 -9.79 -0.24
CA TYR A 209 6.77 -9.54 -1.34
C TYR A 209 6.02 -10.81 -1.75
N ILE A 210 6.72 -11.94 -1.95
CA ILE A 210 6.09 -13.23 -2.27
C ILE A 210 5.11 -13.63 -1.16
N GLY A 211 5.48 -13.44 0.10
CA GLY A 211 4.60 -13.67 1.26
C GLY A 211 3.35 -12.81 1.22
N ALA A 212 3.49 -11.50 0.93
CA ALA A 212 2.37 -10.58 0.79
C ALA A 212 1.44 -10.97 -0.37
N VAL A 213 2.01 -11.34 -1.53
CA VAL A 213 1.26 -11.80 -2.70
C VAL A 213 0.52 -13.09 -2.42
N ALA A 214 1.14 -14.07 -1.76
CA ALA A 214 0.49 -15.30 -1.35
C ALA A 214 -0.66 -15.02 -0.36
N TYR A 215 -0.43 -14.14 0.62
CA TYR A 215 -1.45 -13.70 1.56
C TYR A 215 -2.64 -13.03 0.87
N TRP A 216 -2.43 -12.12 -0.08
CA TRP A 216 -3.50 -11.50 -0.84
C TRP A 216 -4.23 -12.52 -1.72
N THR A 217 -3.50 -13.40 -2.38
CA THR A 217 -4.07 -14.45 -3.24
C THR A 217 -5.07 -15.30 -2.46
N ILE A 218 -4.65 -15.79 -1.28
CA ILE A 218 -5.51 -16.57 -0.38
C ILE A 218 -6.67 -15.71 0.12
N SER A 219 -6.38 -14.47 0.55
CA SER A 219 -7.37 -13.56 1.13
C SER A 219 -8.50 -13.19 0.17
N PHE A 220 -8.18 -12.96 -1.11
CA PHE A 220 -9.15 -12.60 -2.15
C PHE A 220 -9.81 -13.80 -2.82
N TRP A 221 -9.20 -14.98 -2.72
CA TRP A 221 -9.81 -16.22 -3.18
C TRP A 221 -11.06 -16.57 -2.37
N PHE A 222 -10.99 -16.40 -1.05
CA PHE A 222 -12.11 -16.67 -0.16
C PHE A 222 -13.13 -15.54 -0.15
N ALA A 223 -14.42 -15.91 -0.08
CA ALA A 223 -15.51 -14.96 0.05
C ALA A 223 -15.37 -14.12 1.31
N GLU A 224 -15.80 -12.87 1.25
CA GLU A 224 -15.84 -12.01 2.42
C GLU A 224 -16.85 -12.60 3.42
N PRO A 225 -16.49 -12.78 4.70
CA PRO A 225 -17.47 -13.19 5.70
C PRO A 225 -18.62 -12.18 5.68
N ALA A 226 -19.85 -12.66 5.47
CA ALA A 226 -21.03 -11.80 5.45
C ALA A 226 -20.99 -10.85 6.66
N ARG A 227 -21.21 -9.56 6.40
CA ARG A 227 -21.31 -8.54 7.46
C ARG A 227 -22.29 -9.11 8.48
N ARG A 228 -21.85 -9.35 9.72
CA ARG A 228 -22.76 -9.79 10.78
C ARG A 228 -23.83 -8.72 10.86
N GLU A 229 -25.04 -9.04 10.42
CA GLU A 229 -26.19 -8.19 10.66
C GLU A 229 -26.27 -8.00 12.18
N LEU A 230 -26.41 -6.75 12.60
CA LEU A 230 -26.58 -6.43 14.02
C LEU A 230 -27.74 -7.31 14.54
N PRO A 231 -27.56 -8.05 15.64
CA PRO A 231 -28.65 -8.82 16.23
C PRO A 231 -29.89 -7.93 16.37
N GLU A 232 -31.08 -8.44 16.04
CA GLU A 232 -32.31 -7.63 16.03
C GLU A 232 -32.53 -6.86 17.34
N GLU A 233 -32.13 -7.44 18.48
CA GLU A 233 -32.17 -6.79 19.79
C GLU A 233 -31.30 -5.52 19.85
N MET A 234 -30.13 -5.55 19.23
CA MET A 234 -29.19 -4.42 19.18
C MET A 234 -29.68 -3.33 18.22
N GLN A 235 -30.33 -3.70 17.11
CA GLN A 235 -31.01 -2.74 16.24
C GLN A 235 -32.16 -2.05 16.96
N LYS A 236 -33.03 -2.82 17.64
CA LYS A 236 -34.13 -2.26 18.45
C LYS A 236 -33.60 -1.34 19.55
N TYR A 237 -32.52 -1.72 20.21
CA TYR A 237 -31.85 -0.90 21.21
C TYR A 237 -31.31 0.42 20.63
N LEU A 238 -30.64 0.38 19.47
CA LEU A 238 -30.11 1.58 18.80
C LEU A 238 -31.21 2.52 18.32
N VAL A 239 -32.33 1.99 17.81
CA VAL A 239 -33.50 2.79 17.43
C VAL A 239 -34.13 3.45 18.66
N ALA A 240 -34.29 2.71 19.75
CA ALA A 240 -34.80 3.25 21.01
C ALA A 240 -33.87 4.33 21.59
N LEU A 241 -32.55 4.14 21.49
CA LEU A 241 -31.57 5.12 21.94
C LEU A 241 -31.62 6.40 21.09
N HIS A 242 -31.73 6.28 19.76
CA HIS A 242 -31.88 7.44 18.88
C HIS A 242 -33.14 8.24 19.17
N ALA A 243 -34.28 7.54 19.38
CA ALA A 243 -35.54 8.18 19.73
C ALA A 243 -35.45 8.94 21.06
N LYS A 244 -34.76 8.36 22.05
CA LYS A 244 -34.53 9.00 23.35
C LYS A 244 -33.67 10.26 23.22
N VAL A 245 -32.56 10.19 22.49
CA VAL A 245 -31.67 11.35 22.27
C VAL A 245 -32.39 12.48 21.53
N GLN A 246 -33.22 12.16 20.53
CA GLN A 246 -34.04 13.16 19.85
C GLN A 246 -35.04 13.83 20.79
N TYR A 247 -35.74 13.04 21.61
CA TYR A 247 -36.68 13.56 22.59
C TYR A 247 -36.00 14.52 23.58
N ASP A 248 -34.88 14.10 24.17
CA ASP A 248 -34.11 14.91 25.13
C ASP A 248 -33.59 16.20 24.47
N SER A 249 -33.13 16.13 23.22
CA SER A 249 -32.68 17.30 22.45
C SER A 249 -33.80 18.31 22.19
N THR A 250 -35.00 17.84 21.82
CA THR A 250 -36.18 18.72 21.64
C THR A 250 -36.63 19.37 22.95
N GLN A 251 -36.57 18.63 24.06
CA GLN A 251 -36.96 19.14 25.36
C GLN A 251 -36.02 20.26 25.82
N VAL A 252 -34.70 20.06 25.70
CA VAL A 252 -33.70 21.09 26.05
C VAL A 252 -33.84 22.32 25.15
N SER A 253 -34.06 22.14 23.85
CA SER A 253 -34.27 23.25 22.91
C SER A 253 -35.52 24.07 23.25
N SER A 254 -36.61 23.40 23.66
CA SER A 254 -37.84 24.09 24.07
C SER A 254 -37.68 24.87 25.38
N ALA A 255 -36.88 24.35 26.33
CA ALA A 255 -36.59 25.03 27.59
C ALA A 255 -35.69 26.27 27.42
N GLN A 256 -34.83 26.28 26.40
CA GLN A 256 -33.99 27.45 26.08
C GLN A 256 -34.78 28.59 25.42
N ASN A 257 -35.80 28.28 24.60
CA ASN A 257 -36.63 29.29 23.93
C ASN A 257 -37.65 29.99 24.85
N LEU A 258 -37.81 29.52 26.09
CA LEU A 258 -38.72 30.09 27.10
C LEU A 258 -38.00 31.05 28.08
N ARG A 259 -36.69 31.25 27.92
CA ARG A 259 -35.89 32.25 28.66
C ARG A 259 -35.59 33.44 27.76
#